data_AF-A0A945K4Z3-F1
#
_entry.id   AF-A0A945K4Z3-F1
#
_cell.length_a   1.000
_cell.length_b   1.000
_cell.length_c   1.000
_cell.angle_alpha   90.00
_cell.angle_beta   90.00
_cell.angle_gamma   90.00
#
_symmetry.space_group_name_H-M   'P 1'
#
loop_
_entity.id
_entity.type
_entity.pdbx_description
1 polymer ?
#
loop_
_entity_poly.entity_id
_entity_poly.type
_entity_poly.pdbx_seq_one_letter_code
_entity_poly.pdbx_strand_id
1 'polypeptide(L)'
;NSPFDYINADVKGKTLVLTTTNGTKAIYNAREHKVITASYINIEVVAKHLIEEHNDVIILCSGWKGVFNLEDPIFAGSLANLLMDSDKYKSSCDSLFASIQLLKNSNGDLFNYLSDSSHRKRLKSLKMEDDTRFCLSPPIKSSIIPILKADKLVILEG
;
A
#
# COMPACT_ATOMS: atom_id res chain seq x y z
N ASN A 1 15.31 1.75 5.24
CA ASN A 1 14.12 1.37 4.43
C ASN A 1 13.25 2.59 4.20
N SER A 2 13.89 3.73 3.95
CA SER A 2 13.25 4.92 3.45
C SER A 2 13.08 4.77 1.94
N PRO A 3 11.98 5.22 1.32
CA PRO A 3 11.90 5.34 -0.13
C PRO A 3 13.04 6.19 -0.71
N PHE A 4 13.50 7.21 0.01
CA PHE A 4 14.58 8.09 -0.43
C PHE A 4 15.94 7.39 -0.51
N ASP A 5 16.14 6.29 0.24
CA ASP A 5 17.36 5.46 0.13
C ASP A 5 17.52 4.87 -1.29
N TYR A 6 16.41 4.74 -2.03
CA TYR A 6 16.37 4.12 -3.36
C TYR A 6 16.13 5.13 -4.49
N ILE A 7 15.57 6.30 -4.18
CA ILE A 7 15.39 7.38 -5.14
C ILE A 7 16.78 7.92 -5.50
N ASN A 8 17.16 7.82 -6.78
CA ASN A 8 18.49 8.18 -7.31
C ASN A 8 19.65 7.28 -6.84
N ALA A 9 19.36 6.12 -6.24
CA ALA A 9 20.39 5.13 -5.98
C ALA A 9 20.78 4.37 -7.26
N ASP A 10 22.04 3.91 -7.33
CA ASP A 10 22.50 3.04 -8.41
C ASP A 10 21.99 1.60 -8.21
N VAL A 11 20.68 1.42 -8.38
CA VAL A 11 19.96 0.13 -8.24
C VAL A 11 19.45 -0.41 -9.56
N LYS A 12 19.61 0.34 -10.66
CA LYS A 12 19.12 -0.05 -11.98
C LYS A 12 19.82 -1.34 -12.44
N GLY A 13 19.03 -2.32 -12.86
CA GLY A 13 19.53 -3.63 -13.31
C GLY A 13 20.08 -4.53 -12.20
N LYS A 14 20.02 -4.10 -10.93
CA LYS A 14 20.47 -4.90 -9.79
C LYS A 14 19.28 -5.59 -9.12
N THR A 15 19.56 -6.70 -8.46
CA THR A 15 18.58 -7.34 -7.55
C THR A 15 18.70 -6.69 -6.18
N LEU A 16 17.58 -6.16 -5.67
CA LEU A 16 17.52 -5.59 -4.33
C LEU A 16 17.00 -6.64 -3.34
N VAL A 17 17.80 -6.95 -2.32
CA VAL A 17 17.39 -7.84 -1.21
C VAL A 17 16.83 -6.97 -0.09
N LEU A 18 15.51 -7.00 0.07
CA LEU A 18 14.78 -6.26 1.11
C LEU A 18 14.33 -7.22 2.22
N THR A 19 14.68 -6.90 3.46
CA THR A 19 14.10 -7.56 4.63
C THR A 19 13.24 -6.57 5.41
N THR A 20 11.96 -6.89 5.55
CA THR A 20 11.02 -6.14 6.38
C THR A 20 10.19 -7.13 7.18
N THR A 21 9.83 -6.82 8.41
CA THR A 21 9.12 -7.78 9.26
C THR A 21 7.66 -7.97 8.83
N ASN A 22 6.95 -6.88 8.50
CA ASN A 22 5.52 -6.95 8.23
C ASN A 22 5.21 -7.29 6.76
N GLY A 23 5.87 -6.59 5.83
CA GLY A 23 5.61 -6.74 4.39
C GLY A 23 5.94 -8.14 3.87
N THR A 24 7.10 -8.68 4.24
CA THR A 24 7.49 -10.04 3.80
C THR A 24 6.56 -11.11 4.35
N LYS A 25 6.09 -10.97 5.60
CA LYS A 25 5.12 -11.88 6.21
C LYS A 25 3.76 -11.84 5.50
N ALA A 26 3.26 -10.66 5.15
CA ALA A 26 2.01 -10.51 4.41
C ALA A 26 2.09 -11.16 3.02
N ILE A 27 3.15 -10.88 2.27
CA ILE A 27 3.39 -11.49 0.95
C ILE A 27 3.50 -13.01 1.06
N TYR A 28 4.27 -13.50 2.04
CA TYR A 28 4.43 -14.94 2.26
C TYR A 28 3.11 -15.63 2.58
N ASN A 29 2.24 -15.01 3.38
CA ASN A 29 0.93 -15.57 3.71
C ASN A 29 -0.02 -15.60 2.50
N ALA A 30 0.10 -14.65 1.58
CA ALA A 30 -0.74 -14.56 0.38
C ALA A 30 -0.20 -15.32 -0.84
N ARG A 31 0.98 -15.95 -0.73
CA ARG A 31 1.76 -16.49 -1.86
C ARG A 31 1.06 -17.55 -2.72
N GLU A 32 0.03 -18.22 -2.20
CA GLU A 32 -0.77 -19.21 -2.93
C GLU A 32 -1.78 -18.55 -3.89
N HIS A 33 -1.88 -17.22 -3.86
CA HIS A 33 -2.71 -16.40 -4.74
C HIS A 33 -1.85 -15.53 -5.66
N LYS A 34 -2.50 -14.83 -6.59
CA LYS A 34 -1.86 -13.76 -7.37
C LYS A 34 -1.63 -12.55 -6.46
N VAL A 35 -0.36 -12.29 -6.11
CA VAL A 35 0.00 -11.19 -5.20
C VAL A 35 0.63 -10.04 -5.97
N ILE A 36 0.01 -8.87 -5.90
CA ILE A 36 0.61 -7.59 -6.29
C ILE A 36 0.80 -6.71 -5.06
N THR A 37 1.77 -5.80 -5.09
CA THR A 37 1.96 -4.82 -4.02
C THR A 37 1.50 -3.43 -4.46
N ALA A 38 0.80 -2.73 -3.57
CA ALA A 38 0.26 -1.41 -3.84
C ALA A 38 0.61 -0.43 -2.72
N SER A 39 0.78 0.84 -3.11
CA SER A 39 0.91 1.98 -2.20
C SER A 39 0.38 3.24 -2.91
N TYR A 40 0.37 4.38 -2.23
CA TYR A 40 -0.14 5.63 -2.85
C TYR A 40 0.63 6.05 -4.12
N ILE A 41 1.88 5.59 -4.31
CA ILE A 41 2.67 5.92 -5.50
C ILE A 41 2.12 5.26 -6.77
N ASN A 42 1.47 4.10 -6.67
CA ASN A 42 0.99 3.32 -7.81
C ASN A 42 -0.51 2.96 -7.72
N ILE A 43 -1.25 3.61 -6.82
CA ILE A 43 -2.66 3.28 -6.55
C ILE A 43 -3.56 3.34 -7.80
N GLU A 44 -3.35 4.33 -8.68
CA GLU A 44 -4.15 4.53 -9.89
C GLU A 44 -3.96 3.40 -10.90
N VAL A 45 -2.70 3.02 -11.17
CA VAL A 45 -2.40 1.93 -12.12
C VAL A 45 -2.83 0.58 -11.56
N VAL A 46 -2.70 0.38 -10.24
CA VAL A 46 -3.21 -0.82 -9.55
C VAL A 46 -4.74 -0.90 -9.67
N ALA A 47 -5.46 0.18 -9.37
CA ALA A 47 -6.91 0.19 -9.48
C ALA A 47 -7.36 -0.12 -10.91
N LYS A 48 -6.76 0.53 -11.92
CA LYS A 48 -7.03 0.28 -13.34
C LYS A 48 -6.81 -1.19 -13.70
N HIS A 49 -5.67 -1.75 -13.33
CA HIS A 49 -5.34 -3.15 -13.59
C HIS A 49 -6.37 -4.11 -12.99
N LEU A 50 -6.74 -3.92 -11.72
CA LEU A 50 -7.76 -4.74 -11.06
C LEU A 50 -9.12 -4.62 -11.75
N ILE A 51 -9.52 -3.43 -12.19
CA ILE A 51 -10.77 -3.18 -12.94
C ILE A 51 -10.77 -3.87 -14.30
N GLU A 52 -9.62 -3.96 -14.96
CA GLU A 52 -9.45 -4.64 -16.25
C GLU A 52 -9.46 -6.17 -16.09
N GLU A 53 -8.80 -6.71 -15.07
CA GLU A 53 -8.76 -8.16 -14.83
C GLU A 53 -10.08 -8.73 -14.30
N HIS A 54 -10.84 -7.94 -13.56
CA HIS A 54 -12.17 -8.31 -13.05
C HIS A 54 -12.20 -9.62 -12.23
N ASN A 55 -11.18 -9.82 -11.40
CA ASN A 55 -11.11 -10.92 -10.42
C ASN A 55 -11.62 -10.46 -9.04
N ASP A 56 -11.96 -11.41 -8.17
CA ASP A 56 -12.17 -11.09 -6.75
C ASP A 56 -10.88 -10.55 -6.11
N VAL A 57 -11.01 -9.48 -5.31
CA VAL A 57 -9.86 -8.77 -4.73
C VAL A 57 -9.89 -8.85 -3.20
N ILE A 58 -8.75 -9.24 -2.62
CA ILE A 58 -8.48 -9.14 -1.18
C ILE A 58 -7.41 -8.07 -0.97
N ILE A 59 -7.73 -7.02 -0.20
CA ILE A 59 -6.74 -6.03 0.24
C ILE A 59 -6.15 -6.47 1.57
N LEU A 60 -4.98 -7.11 1.52
CA LEU A 60 -4.29 -7.60 2.71
C LEU A 60 -3.41 -6.51 3.33
N CYS A 61 -3.87 -5.92 4.44
CA CYS A 61 -3.08 -4.98 5.24
C CYS A 61 -1.95 -5.72 5.97
N SER A 62 -0.74 -5.20 5.89
CA SER A 62 0.45 -5.82 6.49
C SER A 62 0.51 -5.64 8.01
N GLY A 63 -0.12 -4.57 8.50
CA GLY A 63 -0.10 -4.22 9.91
C GLY A 63 1.28 -3.76 10.37
N TRP A 64 1.39 -3.53 11.67
CA TRP A 64 2.65 -3.19 12.31
C TRP A 64 2.87 -4.01 13.56
N LYS A 65 3.98 -4.78 13.63
CA LYS A 65 4.29 -5.69 14.77
C LYS A 65 3.18 -6.71 15.05
N GLY A 66 2.51 -7.18 14.00
CA GLY A 66 1.41 -8.15 14.12
C GLY A 66 0.11 -7.56 14.67
N VAL A 67 0.02 -6.24 14.81
CA VAL A 67 -1.21 -5.53 15.19
C VAL A 67 -1.66 -4.59 14.09
N PHE A 68 -2.89 -4.12 14.22
CA PHE A 68 -3.49 -3.10 13.36
C PHE A 68 -2.69 -1.78 13.40
N ASN A 69 -2.47 -1.18 12.22
CA ASN A 69 -1.98 0.19 12.04
C ASN A 69 -3.01 0.99 11.23
N LEU A 70 -3.05 2.32 11.40
CA LEU A 70 -4.13 3.13 10.80
C LEU A 70 -3.93 3.38 9.31
N GLU A 71 -2.69 3.46 8.85
CA GLU A 71 -2.36 3.80 7.47
C GLU A 71 -2.70 2.71 6.46
N ASP A 72 -2.54 1.41 6.79
CA ASP A 72 -2.84 0.33 5.83
C ASP A 72 -4.35 0.27 5.50
N PRO A 73 -5.29 0.30 6.47
CA PRO A 73 -6.73 0.35 6.20
C PRO A 73 -7.17 1.65 5.53
N ILE A 74 -6.55 2.79 5.84
CA ILE A 74 -6.86 4.05 5.14
C ILE A 74 -6.47 3.94 3.65
N PHE A 75 -5.30 3.35 3.36
CA PHE A 75 -4.91 3.02 1.99
C PHE A 75 -5.91 2.04 1.35
N ALA A 76 -6.32 1.00 2.07
CA ALA A 76 -7.33 0.05 1.61
C ALA A 76 -8.65 0.73 1.25
N GLY A 77 -9.13 1.68 2.07
CA GLY A 77 -10.31 2.49 1.78
C GLY A 77 -10.13 3.36 0.54
N SER A 78 -8.92 3.88 0.30
CA SER A 78 -8.61 4.69 -0.89
C SER A 78 -8.70 3.86 -2.17
N LEU A 79 -8.10 2.66 -2.15
CA LEU A 79 -8.17 1.74 -3.28
C LEU A 79 -9.59 1.20 -3.48
N ALA A 80 -10.31 0.90 -2.39
CA ALA A 80 -11.68 0.41 -2.43
C ALA A 80 -12.63 1.40 -3.10
N ASN A 81 -12.53 2.70 -2.77
CA ASN A 81 -13.35 3.73 -3.43
C ASN A 81 -13.13 3.71 -4.95
N LEU A 82 -11.88 3.69 -5.42
CA LEU A 82 -11.57 3.62 -6.86
C LEU A 82 -12.17 2.38 -7.53
N LEU A 83 -12.14 1.22 -6.86
CA LEU A 83 -12.72 -0.02 -7.39
C LEU A 83 -14.25 0.04 -7.42
N MET A 84 -14.89 0.53 -6.36
CA MET A 84 -16.36 0.62 -6.28
C MET A 84 -16.91 1.69 -7.25
N ASP A 85 -16.22 2.81 -7.43
CA ASP A 85 -16.59 3.89 -8.36
C ASP A 85 -16.57 3.42 -9.83
N SER A 86 -15.96 2.26 -10.13
CA SER A 86 -16.00 1.64 -11.46
C SER A 86 -17.29 0.87 -11.76
N ASP A 87 -18.20 0.74 -10.79
CA ASP A 87 -19.41 -0.11 -10.81
C ASP A 87 -19.15 -1.62 -11.04
N LYS A 88 -17.89 -2.05 -11.17
CA LYS A 88 -17.51 -3.47 -11.35
C LYS A 88 -17.31 -4.22 -10.04
N TYR A 89 -17.19 -3.52 -8.93
CA TYR A 89 -16.92 -4.09 -7.61
C TYR A 89 -18.00 -3.70 -6.62
N LYS A 90 -18.33 -4.64 -5.74
CA LYS A 90 -19.21 -4.45 -4.60
C LYS A 90 -18.64 -5.20 -3.40
N SER A 91 -18.92 -4.71 -2.20
CA SER A 91 -18.49 -5.36 -0.97
C SER A 91 -19.51 -5.12 0.13
N SER A 92 -19.74 -6.16 0.93
CA SER A 92 -20.48 -6.12 2.19
C SER A 92 -19.56 -6.35 3.40
N CYS A 93 -18.24 -6.24 3.21
CA CYS A 93 -17.26 -6.55 4.24
C CYS A 93 -17.09 -5.39 5.24
N ASP A 94 -17.32 -5.67 6.53
CA ASP A 94 -17.21 -4.68 7.62
C ASP A 94 -15.82 -4.03 7.71
N SER A 95 -14.75 -4.79 7.44
CA SER A 95 -13.39 -4.24 7.48
C SER A 95 -13.16 -3.22 6.37
N LEU A 96 -13.77 -3.43 5.20
CA LEU A 96 -13.74 -2.46 4.10
C LEU A 96 -14.58 -1.23 4.42
N PHE A 97 -15.77 -1.43 5.00
CA PHE A 97 -16.60 -0.32 5.47
C PHE A 97 -15.86 0.55 6.49
N ALA A 98 -15.25 -0.05 7.50
CA ALA A 98 -14.43 0.65 8.48
C ALA A 98 -13.25 1.41 7.83
N SER A 99 -12.58 0.79 6.86
CA SER A 99 -11.48 1.39 6.09
C SER A 99 -11.92 2.67 5.35
N ILE A 100 -13.10 2.63 4.72
CA ILE A 100 -13.68 3.80 4.04
C ILE A 100 -14.05 4.91 5.04
N GLN A 101 -14.58 4.55 6.22
CA GLN A 101 -14.88 5.55 7.26
C GLN A 101 -13.61 6.20 7.82
N LEU A 102 -12.53 5.44 8.03
CA LEU A 102 -11.24 5.98 8.45
C LEU A 102 -10.69 6.98 7.42
N LEU A 103 -10.77 6.64 6.13
CA LEU A 103 -10.40 7.56 5.06
C LEU A 103 -11.28 8.82 5.05
N LYS A 104 -12.60 8.69 5.19
CA LYS A 104 -13.49 9.86 5.24
C LYS A 104 -13.16 10.77 6.43
N ASN A 105 -12.93 10.19 7.59
CA ASN A 105 -12.60 10.91 8.82
C ASN A 105 -11.25 11.64 8.76
N SER A 106 -10.36 11.24 7.83
CA SER A 106 -9.10 11.94 7.63
C SER A 106 -9.26 13.30 6.95
N ASN A 107 -10.45 13.60 6.38
CA ASN A 107 -10.77 14.86 5.72
C ASN A 107 -9.71 15.32 4.70
N GLY A 108 -9.11 14.37 3.98
CA GLY A 108 -8.06 14.64 2.98
C GLY A 108 -6.66 14.97 3.53
N ASP A 109 -6.49 15.11 4.85
CA ASP A 109 -5.19 15.37 5.48
C ASP A 109 -4.70 14.15 6.26
N LEU A 110 -4.21 13.15 5.51
CA LEU A 110 -3.67 11.92 6.09
C LEU A 110 -2.48 12.18 7.01
N PHE A 111 -1.64 13.16 6.67
CA PHE A 111 -0.42 13.42 7.42
C PHE A 111 -0.76 13.88 8.84
N ASN A 112 -1.69 14.82 9.00
CA ASN A 112 -2.10 15.31 10.30
C ASN A 112 -3.06 14.34 11.01
N TYR A 113 -3.99 13.69 10.29
CA TYR A 113 -4.89 12.70 10.87
C TYR A 113 -4.15 11.56 11.57
N LEU A 114 -3.04 11.10 10.97
CA LEU A 114 -2.21 10.03 11.53
C LEU A 114 -1.23 10.52 12.61
N SER A 115 -1.16 11.81 12.93
CA SER A 115 -0.14 12.36 13.85
C SER A 115 -0.13 11.67 15.22
N ASP A 116 -1.30 11.23 15.68
CA ASP A 116 -1.46 10.54 16.95
C ASP A 116 -1.33 9.01 16.90
N SER A 117 -1.21 8.43 15.69
CA SER A 117 -1.11 6.97 15.51
C SER A 117 0.20 6.41 16.10
N SER A 118 0.14 5.18 16.62
CA SER A 118 1.27 4.54 17.28
C SER A 118 2.48 4.40 16.36
N HIS A 119 2.26 3.98 15.11
CA HIS A 119 3.33 3.87 14.12
C HIS A 119 3.88 5.24 13.72
N ARG A 120 3.02 6.26 13.57
CA ARG A 120 3.46 7.61 13.25
C ARG A 120 4.29 8.26 14.35
N LYS A 121 3.90 8.10 15.61
CA LYS A 121 4.68 8.58 16.78
C LYS A 121 6.09 7.99 16.78
N ARG A 122 6.22 6.70 16.43
CA ARG A 122 7.53 6.05 16.27
C ARG A 122 8.32 6.60 15.09
N LEU A 123 7.73 6.76 13.90
CA LEU A 123 8.46 7.28 12.74
C LEU A 123 8.98 8.69 13.00
N LYS A 124 8.19 9.51 13.71
CA LYS A 124 8.61 10.83 14.17
C LYS A 124 9.82 10.76 15.12
N SER A 125 9.85 9.82 16.08
CA SER A 125 11.01 9.68 16.97
C SER A 125 12.28 9.20 16.25
N LEU A 126 12.13 8.58 15.07
CA LEU A 126 13.22 8.19 14.18
C LEU A 126 13.60 9.27 13.15
N LYS A 127 12.99 10.47 13.21
CA LYS A 127 13.17 11.56 12.23
C LYS A 127 12.79 11.18 10.79
N MET A 128 11.81 10.29 10.61
CA MET A 128 11.31 9.80 9.32
C MET A 128 10.02 10.52 8.88
N GLU A 129 9.90 11.82 9.17
CA GLU A 129 8.69 12.58 8.79
C GLU A 129 8.58 12.74 7.27
N ASP A 130 9.69 12.98 6.58
CA ASP A 130 9.71 13.13 5.12
C ASP A 130 9.30 11.84 4.41
N ASP A 131 9.79 10.69 4.87
CA ASP A 131 9.34 9.36 4.41
C ASP A 131 7.83 9.23 4.54
N THR A 132 7.28 9.68 5.66
CA THR A 132 5.84 9.60 5.91
C THR A 132 5.05 10.51 4.99
N ARG A 133 5.53 11.75 4.75
CA ARG A 133 4.90 12.68 3.79
C ARG A 133 4.89 12.06 2.40
N PHE A 134 6.03 11.54 1.98
CA PHE A 134 6.18 10.89 0.69
C PHE A 134 5.26 9.68 0.54
N CYS A 135 5.19 8.79 1.54
CA CYS A 135 4.36 7.60 1.47
C CYS A 135 2.86 7.92 1.47
N LEU A 136 2.40 8.95 2.17
CA LEU A 136 0.98 9.31 2.27
C LEU A 136 0.49 10.19 1.10
N SER A 137 1.37 11.02 0.54
CA SER A 137 1.06 11.91 -0.59
C SER A 137 2.30 12.07 -1.46
N PRO A 138 2.62 11.06 -2.28
CA PRO A 138 3.83 11.10 -3.09
C PRO A 138 3.68 12.18 -4.18
N PRO A 139 4.72 13.01 -4.39
CA PRO A 139 4.70 14.05 -5.43
C PRO A 139 4.81 13.49 -6.86
N ILE A 140 5.03 12.19 -6.98
CA ILE A 140 5.18 11.46 -8.24
C ILE A 140 4.25 10.25 -8.25
N LYS A 141 3.90 9.79 -9.45
CA LYS A 141 3.14 8.57 -9.67
C LYS A 141 4.00 7.57 -10.44
N SER A 142 3.85 6.29 -10.09
CA SER A 142 4.50 5.17 -10.76
C SER A 142 3.49 4.39 -11.57
N SER A 143 3.88 4.03 -12.80
CA SER A 143 3.13 3.10 -13.66
C SER A 143 3.46 1.62 -13.39
N ILE A 144 4.31 1.35 -12.40
CA ILE A 144 4.78 -0.01 -12.10
C ILE A 144 3.86 -0.68 -11.09
N ILE A 145 3.44 -1.90 -11.42
CA ILE A 145 2.79 -2.83 -10.49
C ILE A 145 3.77 -3.96 -10.19
N PRO A 146 4.35 -4.04 -8.98
CA PRO A 146 5.14 -5.19 -8.61
C PRO A 146 4.23 -6.41 -8.37
N ILE A 147 4.54 -7.54 -9.00
CA ILE A 147 3.87 -8.84 -8.83
C ILE A 147 4.85 -9.87 -8.26
N LEU A 148 4.36 -10.71 -7.35
CA LEU A 148 5.10 -11.87 -6.86
C LEU A 148 5.14 -12.96 -7.94
N LYS A 149 6.34 -13.31 -8.39
CA LYS A 149 6.60 -14.50 -9.19
C LYS A 149 7.64 -15.36 -8.46
N ALA A 150 7.27 -16.60 -8.16
CA ALA A 150 8.04 -17.49 -7.28
C ALA A 150 8.33 -16.80 -5.93
N ASP A 151 9.58 -16.45 -5.67
CA ASP A 151 10.08 -15.85 -4.43
C ASP A 151 10.42 -14.36 -4.56
N LYS A 152 10.10 -13.72 -5.70
CA LYS A 152 10.55 -12.35 -6.03
C LYS A 152 9.41 -11.46 -6.49
N LEU A 153 9.50 -10.19 -6.10
CA LEU A 153 8.71 -9.13 -6.73
C LEU A 153 9.38 -8.71 -8.03
N VAL A 154 8.65 -8.81 -9.12
CA VAL A 154 9.08 -8.35 -10.46
C VAL A 154 8.05 -7.37 -11.01
N ILE A 155 8.40 -6.65 -12.07
CA ILE A 155 7.44 -5.79 -12.77
C ILE A 155 6.37 -6.68 -13.40
N LEU A 156 5.11 -6.34 -13.20
CA LEU A 156 4.00 -6.93 -13.94
C LEU A 156 4.06 -6.43 -15.38
N GLU A 157 4.37 -7.33 -16.29
CA GLU A 157 4.27 -7.10 -17.72
C GLU A 157 2.79 -7.25 -18.13
N GLY A 158 2.30 -6.29 -18.91
CA GLY A 158 0.94 -6.28 -19.45
C GLY A 158 0.79 -7.17 -20.68
#